data_AF-A0A7C4HPW4-F1
#
_entry.id   AF-A0A7C4HPW4-F1
#
_cell.length_a   1.000
_cell.length_b   1.000
_cell.length_c   1.000
_cell.angle_alpha   90.00
_cell.angle_beta   90.00
_cell.angle_gamma   90.00
#
_symmetry.space_group_name_H-M   'P 1'
#
loop_
_entity.id
_entity.type
_entity.pdbx_description
1 polymer ?
#
loop_
_entity_poly.entity_id
_entity_poly.type
_entity_poly.pdbx_seq_one_letter_code
_entity_poly.pdbx_strand_id
1 'polypeptide(L)'
;MNDSPPPIDNLPPVSDEALARFDAVCPDAEAEVVELCLAADAPETSMGPEAGATLKSGMRFVSQMLRASMRYSAGEIIADELEWGRARLPFHGVTAEMVLRNLARYQQALERRLPTEAFAAVRPYLEAMTRRQQAILKSIESGSQR
;
A
#
# COMPACT_ATOMS: atom_id res chain seq x y z
N MET A 1 19.49 17.40 8.18
CA MET A 1 18.83 16.43 9.08
C MET A 1 18.52 15.22 8.21
N ASN A 2 18.86 14.00 8.64
CA ASN A 2 18.60 12.79 7.86
C ASN A 2 17.08 12.62 7.70
N ASP A 3 16.56 12.82 6.49
CA ASP A 3 15.16 12.61 6.11
C ASP A 3 14.84 11.11 5.86
N SER A 4 15.56 10.21 6.54
CA SER A 4 15.28 8.77 6.45
C SER A 4 14.07 8.47 7.31
N PRO A 5 12.98 7.89 6.77
CA PRO A 5 11.83 7.57 7.58
C PRO A 5 12.20 6.51 8.62
N PRO A 6 11.48 6.47 9.76
CA PRO A 6 11.85 5.61 10.88
C PRO A 6 11.97 4.14 10.45
N PRO A 7 12.88 3.37 11.08
CA PRO A 7 12.99 1.95 10.83
C PRO A 7 11.66 1.24 11.16
N ILE A 8 11.30 0.26 10.33
CA ILE A 8 10.12 -0.57 10.57
C ILE A 8 10.54 -1.71 11.50
N ASP A 9 10.74 -1.39 12.78
CA ASP A 9 11.23 -2.38 13.75
C ASP A 9 10.09 -3.28 14.26
N ASN A 10 10.35 -4.60 14.20
CA ASN A 10 9.62 -5.71 14.83
C ASN A 10 8.09 -5.72 14.65
N LEU A 11 7.64 -5.97 13.42
CA LEU A 11 6.24 -6.32 13.17
C LEU A 11 5.94 -7.74 13.67
N PRO A 12 4.78 -7.96 14.33
CA PRO A 12 4.46 -9.26 14.91
C PRO A 12 4.27 -10.32 13.82
N PRO A 13 4.64 -11.59 14.07
CA PRO A 13 4.36 -12.67 13.12
C PRO A 13 2.84 -12.82 12.95
N VAL A 14 2.43 -13.08 11.71
CA VAL A 14 1.03 -13.36 11.38
C VAL A 14 0.87 -14.88 11.23
N SER A 15 -0.18 -15.44 11.86
CA SER A 15 -0.43 -16.88 11.78
C SER A 15 -0.80 -17.32 10.37
N ASP A 16 -0.49 -18.57 10.01
CA ASP A 16 -0.86 -19.13 8.70
C ASP A 16 -2.37 -19.07 8.43
N GLU A 17 -3.19 -19.16 9.48
CA GLU A 17 -4.64 -19.02 9.39
C GLU A 17 -5.08 -17.59 9.03
N ALA A 18 -4.50 -16.58 9.68
CA ALA A 18 -4.77 -15.18 9.36
C ALA A 18 -4.25 -14.82 7.95
N LEU A 19 -3.10 -15.39 7.57
CA LEU A 19 -2.54 -15.27 6.23
C LEU A 19 -3.45 -15.90 5.16
N ALA A 20 -4.00 -17.09 5.41
CA ALA A 20 -4.94 -17.74 4.49
C ALA A 20 -6.25 -16.94 4.35
N ARG A 21 -6.75 -16.36 5.44
CA ARG A 21 -7.91 -15.44 5.40
C ARG A 21 -7.62 -14.19 4.59
N PHE A 22 -6.44 -13.60 4.77
CA PHE A 22 -5.98 -12.48 3.96
C PHE A 22 -5.93 -12.86 2.46
N ASP A 23 -5.29 -13.98 2.12
CA ASP A 23 -5.17 -14.46 0.74
C ASP A 23 -6.54 -14.66 0.08
N ALA A 24 -7.54 -15.14 0.84
CA ALA A 24 -8.90 -15.36 0.35
C ALA A 24 -9.66 -14.07 0.03
N VAL A 25 -9.44 -12.98 0.78
CA VAL A 25 -10.19 -11.72 0.59
C VAL A 25 -9.45 -10.69 -0.28
N CYS A 26 -8.14 -10.87 -0.49
CA CYS A 26 -7.31 -9.94 -1.25
C CYS A 26 -7.83 -9.61 -2.65
N PRO A 27 -8.21 -10.59 -3.50
CA PRO A 27 -8.67 -10.27 -4.86
C PRO A 27 -9.87 -9.31 -4.88
N ASP A 28 -10.82 -9.49 -3.95
CA ASP A 28 -12.01 -8.64 -3.85
C ASP A 28 -11.69 -7.26 -3.27
N ALA A 29 -10.76 -7.19 -2.32
CA ALA A 29 -10.28 -5.91 -1.77
C ALA A 29 -9.47 -5.12 -2.82
N GLU A 30 -8.63 -5.78 -3.61
CA GLU A 30 -7.91 -5.20 -4.75
C GLU A 30 -8.89 -4.63 -5.79
N ALA A 31 -9.88 -5.43 -6.19
CA ALA A 31 -10.89 -5.03 -7.17
C ALA A 31 -11.69 -3.81 -6.71
N GLU A 32 -12.15 -3.79 -5.46
CA GLU A 32 -12.89 -2.64 -4.91
C GLU A 32 -12.05 -1.36 -4.96
N VAL A 33 -10.76 -1.43 -4.59
CA VAL A 33 -9.90 -0.24 -4.64
C VAL A 33 -9.75 0.27 -6.07
N VAL A 34 -9.55 -0.63 -7.05
CA VAL A 34 -9.45 -0.25 -8.46
C VAL A 34 -10.74 0.41 -8.94
N GLU A 35 -11.89 -0.16 -8.64
CA GLU A 35 -13.20 0.41 -8.99
C GLU A 35 -13.39 1.81 -8.39
N LEU A 36 -13.07 1.99 -7.11
CA LEU A 36 -13.16 3.28 -6.44
C LEU A 36 -12.19 4.30 -7.05
N CYS A 37 -10.99 3.89 -7.47
CA CYS A 37 -10.04 4.77 -8.14
C CYS A 37 -10.57 5.25 -9.49
N LEU A 38 -11.06 4.32 -10.32
CA LEU A 38 -11.60 4.63 -11.64
C LEU A 38 -12.83 5.55 -11.55
N ALA A 39 -13.68 5.34 -10.54
CA ALA A 39 -14.89 6.14 -10.35
C ALA A 39 -14.63 7.54 -9.78
N ALA A 40 -13.68 7.68 -8.85
CA ALA A 40 -13.52 8.92 -8.08
C ALA A 40 -12.38 9.82 -8.57
N ASP A 41 -11.32 9.25 -9.15
CA ASP A 41 -10.06 9.97 -9.36
C ASP A 41 -9.75 10.27 -10.84
N ALA A 42 -10.58 9.79 -11.79
CA ALA A 42 -10.37 9.91 -13.24
C ALA A 42 -8.90 9.65 -13.68
N PRO A 43 -8.32 8.51 -13.26
CA PRO A 43 -6.89 8.25 -13.34
C PRO A 43 -6.35 8.23 -14.77
N GLU A 44 -7.21 8.06 -15.77
CA GLU A 44 -6.85 8.15 -17.19
C GLU A 44 -6.23 9.50 -17.57
N THR A 45 -6.56 10.55 -16.83
CA THR A 45 -6.01 11.91 -17.05
C THR A 45 -4.52 11.97 -16.78
N SER A 46 -4.03 11.27 -15.75
CA SER A 46 -2.62 11.27 -15.36
C SER A 46 -1.86 10.02 -15.82
N MET A 47 -2.53 8.87 -15.90
CA MET A 47 -1.94 7.55 -16.18
C MET A 47 -2.19 7.07 -17.62
N GLY A 48 -3.03 7.77 -18.39
CA GLY A 48 -3.38 7.41 -19.77
C GLY A 48 -4.41 6.27 -19.89
N PRO A 49 -4.64 5.75 -21.11
CA PRO A 49 -5.73 4.79 -21.39
C PRO A 49 -5.54 3.43 -20.70
N GLU A 50 -4.34 3.13 -20.21
CA GLU A 50 -4.03 1.89 -19.49
C GLU A 50 -4.18 2.01 -17.96
N ALA A 51 -4.74 3.13 -17.46
CA ALA A 51 -4.86 3.42 -16.03
C ALA A 51 -5.42 2.25 -15.21
N GLY A 52 -6.51 1.62 -15.69
CA GLY A 52 -7.12 0.47 -15.01
C GLY A 52 -6.19 -0.74 -14.88
N ALA A 53 -5.40 -1.04 -15.93
CA ALA A 53 -4.43 -2.14 -15.90
C ALA A 53 -3.28 -1.83 -14.93
N THR A 54 -2.78 -0.60 -14.95
CA THR A 54 -1.72 -0.13 -14.04
C THR A 54 -2.18 -0.17 -12.58
N LEU A 55 -3.40 0.30 -12.29
CA LEU A 55 -3.98 0.24 -10.94
C LEU A 55 -4.14 -1.20 -10.46
N LYS A 56 -4.65 -2.11 -11.31
CA LYS A 56 -4.78 -3.52 -10.98
C LYS A 56 -3.43 -4.16 -10.67
N SER A 57 -2.41 -3.90 -11.49
CA SER A 57 -1.05 -4.40 -11.25
C SER A 57 -0.45 -3.84 -9.96
N GLY A 58 -0.65 -2.55 -9.69
CA GLY A 58 -0.18 -1.89 -8.47
C GLY A 58 -0.83 -2.46 -7.21
N MET A 59 -2.15 -2.66 -7.22
CA MET A 59 -2.85 -3.28 -6.08
C MET A 59 -2.42 -4.72 -5.85
N ARG A 60 -2.23 -5.50 -6.92
CA ARG A 60 -1.73 -6.86 -6.82
C ARG A 60 -0.34 -6.93 -6.20
N PHE A 61 0.54 -6.02 -6.62
CA PHE A 61 1.88 -5.88 -6.07
C PHE A 61 1.83 -5.55 -4.57
N VAL A 62 1.01 -4.57 -4.16
CA VAL A 62 0.84 -4.19 -2.74
C VAL A 62 0.39 -5.38 -1.89
N SER A 63 -0.58 -6.17 -2.36
CA SER A 63 -1.03 -7.37 -1.66
C SER A 63 0.06 -8.41 -1.49
N GLN A 64 0.84 -8.67 -2.55
CA GLN A 64 1.92 -9.65 -2.53
C GLN A 64 3.08 -9.21 -1.62
N MET A 65 3.46 -7.94 -1.69
CA MET A 65 4.43 -7.32 -0.80
C MET A 65 3.99 -7.45 0.66
N LEU A 66 2.76 -7.02 0.96
CA LEU A 66 2.20 -7.10 2.32
C LEU A 66 2.18 -8.55 2.81
N ARG A 67 1.77 -9.49 1.94
CA ARG A 67 1.75 -10.92 2.24
C ARG A 67 3.12 -11.48 2.58
N ALA A 68 4.15 -11.09 1.82
CA ALA A 68 5.53 -11.48 2.06
C ALA A 68 6.05 -10.90 3.37
N SER A 69 5.84 -9.60 3.61
CA SER A 69 6.21 -8.95 4.86
C SER A 69 5.59 -9.64 6.07
N MET A 70 4.31 -9.99 6.01
CA MET A 70 3.62 -10.72 7.07
C MET A 70 4.14 -12.14 7.28
N ARG A 71 4.50 -12.85 6.21
CA ARG A 71 5.00 -14.24 6.29
C ARG A 71 6.34 -14.34 6.99
N TYR A 72 7.20 -13.36 6.75
CA TYR A 72 8.60 -13.36 7.19
C TYR A 72 8.87 -12.36 8.32
N SER A 73 7.85 -11.66 8.81
CA SER A 73 8.00 -10.55 9.76
C SER A 73 9.00 -9.49 9.29
N ALA A 74 9.11 -9.32 7.96
CA ALA A 74 10.10 -8.48 7.31
C ALA A 74 9.47 -7.14 6.92
N GLY A 75 9.40 -6.23 7.90
CA GLY A 75 8.90 -4.87 7.69
C GLY A 75 9.76 -4.06 6.72
N GLU A 76 11.05 -4.36 6.61
CA GLU A 76 11.99 -3.75 5.66
C GLU A 76 11.54 -3.86 4.20
N ILE A 77 10.86 -4.95 3.81
CA ILE A 77 10.27 -5.10 2.47
C ILE A 77 9.33 -3.94 2.17
N ILE A 78 8.51 -3.51 3.14
CA ILE A 78 7.59 -2.37 2.95
C ILE A 78 8.38 -1.08 2.72
N ALA A 79 9.48 -0.88 3.45
CA ALA A 79 10.29 0.33 3.33
C ALA A 79 10.97 0.42 1.96
N ASP A 80 11.56 -0.69 1.50
CA ASP A 80 12.29 -0.76 0.24
C ASP A 80 11.37 -0.57 -0.96
N GLU A 81 10.22 -1.25 -0.97
CA GLU A 81 9.30 -1.20 -2.10
C GLU A 81 8.57 0.15 -2.19
N LEU A 82 8.29 0.80 -1.06
CA LEU A 82 7.73 2.16 -1.08
C LEU A 82 8.78 3.20 -1.54
N GLU A 83 10.06 3.04 -1.18
CA GLU A 83 11.13 3.92 -1.69
C GLU A 83 11.36 3.71 -3.19
N TRP A 84 11.35 2.46 -3.64
CA TRP A 84 11.39 2.13 -5.07
C TRP A 84 10.20 2.74 -5.81
N GLY A 85 9.00 2.60 -5.24
CA GLY A 85 7.77 3.18 -5.76
C GLY A 85 7.86 4.69 -5.87
N ARG A 86 8.38 5.38 -4.84
CA ARG A 86 8.60 6.83 -4.86
C ARG A 86 9.43 7.28 -6.07
N ALA A 87 10.47 6.53 -6.42
CA ALA A 87 11.34 6.87 -7.54
C ALA A 87 10.74 6.54 -8.91
N ARG A 88 9.87 5.53 -9.01
CA ARG A 88 9.42 4.97 -10.30
C ARG A 88 7.99 5.29 -10.70
N LEU A 89 7.07 5.31 -9.75
CA LEU A 89 5.64 5.53 -10.00
C LEU A 89 5.31 6.87 -10.70
N PRO A 90 6.04 7.97 -10.47
CA PRO A 90 5.79 9.22 -11.20
C PRO A 90 5.93 9.10 -12.72
N PHE A 91 6.82 8.21 -13.22
CA PHE A 91 6.95 7.95 -14.66
C PHE A 91 5.71 7.28 -15.26
N HIS A 92 4.84 6.71 -14.42
CA HIS A 92 3.57 6.10 -14.79
C HIS A 92 2.36 6.98 -14.42
N GLY A 93 2.59 8.26 -14.06
CA GLY A 93 1.51 9.19 -13.70
C GLY A 93 0.86 8.90 -12.35
N VAL A 94 1.51 8.10 -11.49
CA VAL A 94 1.03 7.75 -10.15
C VAL A 94 1.77 8.60 -9.12
N THR A 95 1.03 9.44 -8.39
CA THR A 95 1.60 10.33 -7.37
C THR A 95 1.66 9.68 -5.99
N ALA A 96 2.48 10.24 -5.08
CA ALA A 96 2.57 9.76 -3.71
C ALA A 96 1.25 9.88 -2.94
N GLU A 97 0.45 10.91 -3.24
CA GLU A 97 -0.90 11.12 -2.70
C GLU A 97 -1.87 10.06 -3.21
N MET A 98 -1.80 9.68 -4.49
CA MET A 98 -2.61 8.60 -5.04
C MET A 98 -2.31 7.28 -4.32
N VAL A 99 -1.02 6.96 -4.12
CA VAL A 99 -0.62 5.77 -3.35
C VAL A 99 -1.21 5.83 -1.94
N LEU A 100 -1.03 6.94 -1.22
CA LEU A 100 -1.55 7.08 0.15
C LEU A 100 -3.07 6.90 0.22
N ARG A 101 -3.82 7.50 -0.72
CA ARG A 101 -5.28 7.32 -0.79
C ARG A 101 -5.67 5.87 -1.07
N ASN A 102 -4.96 5.20 -1.98
CA ASN A 102 -5.26 3.82 -2.35
C ASN A 102 -4.95 2.86 -1.20
N LEU A 103 -3.88 3.10 -0.43
CA LEU A 103 -3.59 2.36 0.79
C LEU A 103 -4.71 2.52 1.84
N ALA A 104 -5.25 3.73 2.00
CA ALA A 104 -6.36 3.97 2.92
C ALA A 104 -7.64 3.23 2.46
N ARG A 105 -7.97 3.28 1.17
CA ARG A 105 -9.09 2.51 0.59
C ARG A 105 -8.89 1.00 0.81
N TYR A 106 -7.67 0.51 0.60
CA TYR A 106 -7.34 -0.90 0.76
C TYR A 106 -7.47 -1.37 2.21
N GLN A 107 -6.97 -0.59 3.16
CA GLN A 107 -7.14 -0.88 4.59
C GLN A 107 -8.63 -0.99 4.96
N GLN A 108 -9.45 -0.04 4.50
CA GLN A 108 -10.91 -0.08 4.75
C GLN A 108 -11.58 -1.30 4.09
N ALA A 109 -11.16 -1.66 2.87
CA ALA A 109 -11.69 -2.83 2.16
C ALA A 109 -11.35 -4.13 2.90
N LEU A 110 -10.15 -4.24 3.46
CA LEU A 110 -9.73 -5.38 4.29
C LEU A 110 -10.45 -5.41 5.63
N GLU A 111 -10.62 -4.27 6.31
CA GLU A 111 -11.34 -4.16 7.58
C GLU A 111 -12.77 -4.67 7.49
N ARG A 112 -13.46 -4.40 6.38
CA ARG A 112 -14.83 -4.89 6.13
C ARG A 112 -14.92 -6.39 5.85
N ARG A 113 -13.85 -7.00 5.31
CA ARG A 113 -13.86 -8.38 4.80
C ARG A 113 -13.23 -9.39 5.76
N LEU A 114 -12.23 -8.97 6.51
CA LEU A 114 -11.54 -9.85 7.45
C LEU A 114 -12.33 -9.98 8.75
N PRO A 115 -12.36 -11.17 9.36
CA PRO A 115 -12.73 -11.31 10.76
C PRO A 115 -11.88 -10.38 11.63
N THR A 116 -12.44 -9.83 12.70
CA THR A 116 -11.79 -8.85 13.56
C THR A 116 -10.39 -9.29 14.03
N GLU A 117 -10.22 -10.56 14.39
CA GLU A 117 -8.94 -11.12 14.82
C GLU A 117 -7.90 -11.16 13.69
N ALA A 118 -8.32 -11.56 12.49
CA ALA A 118 -7.45 -11.58 11.32
C ALA A 118 -7.06 -10.16 10.91
N PHE A 119 -8.01 -9.21 10.93
CA PHE A 119 -7.70 -7.81 10.66
C PHE A 119 -6.73 -7.24 11.70
N ALA A 120 -6.93 -7.54 12.99
CA ALA A 120 -6.04 -7.09 14.05
C ALA A 120 -4.60 -7.60 13.87
N ALA A 121 -4.40 -8.80 13.31
CA ALA A 121 -3.08 -9.35 13.00
C ALA A 121 -2.42 -8.68 11.79
N VAL A 122 -3.19 -8.30 10.77
CA VAL A 122 -2.69 -7.64 9.54
C VAL A 122 -2.45 -6.13 9.75
N ARG A 123 -3.27 -5.49 10.60
CA ARG A 123 -3.29 -4.04 10.82
C ARG A 123 -1.92 -3.40 11.09
N PRO A 124 -1.02 -3.98 11.93
CA PRO A 124 0.30 -3.39 12.16
C PRO A 124 1.12 -3.17 10.87
N TYR A 125 0.98 -4.07 9.89
CA TYR A 125 1.67 -3.95 8.61
C TYR A 125 1.05 -2.86 7.72
N LEU A 126 -0.28 -2.76 7.70
CA LEU A 126 -0.99 -1.67 7.00
C LEU A 126 -0.64 -0.29 7.58
N GLU A 127 -0.57 -0.20 8.91
CA GLU A 127 -0.16 1.02 9.60
C GLU A 127 1.30 1.37 9.33
N ALA A 128 2.21 0.38 9.28
CA ALA A 128 3.60 0.60 8.91
C ALA A 128 3.73 1.15 7.48
N MET A 129 3.03 0.54 6.53
CA MET A 129 3.00 0.96 5.13
C MET A 129 2.43 2.40 4.98
N THR A 130 1.35 2.70 5.68
CA THR A 130 0.73 4.04 5.66
C THR A 130 1.64 5.10 6.27
N ARG A 131 2.25 4.84 7.44
CA ARG A 131 3.20 5.77 8.07
C ARG A 131 4.41 6.04 7.19
N ARG A 132 4.93 5.00 6.52
CA ARG A 132 6.06 5.13 5.60
C ARG A 132 5.70 5.98 4.39
N GLN A 133 4.54 5.74 3.78
CA GLN A 133 4.05 6.54 2.66
C GLN A 133 3.81 8.00 3.05
N GLN A 134 3.28 8.26 4.26
CA GLN A 134 3.14 9.62 4.79
C GLN A 134 4.49 10.32 4.96
N ALA A 135 5.53 9.61 5.39
CA ALA A 135 6.87 10.18 5.50
C ALA A 135 7.48 10.51 4.13
N ILE A 136 7.26 9.65 3.13
CA ILE A 136 7.63 9.90 1.73
C ILE A 136 6.98 11.19 1.23
N LEU A 137 5.67 11.34 1.44
CA LEU A 137 4.93 12.53 1.02
C LEU A 137 5.50 13.81 1.65
N LYS A 138 5.72 13.82 2.97
CA LYS A 138 6.33 14.96 3.70
C LYS A 138 7.73 15.30 3.19
N SER A 139 8.53 14.31 2.83
CA SER A 139 9.88 14.51 2.27
C SER A 139 9.82 15.21 0.91
N ILE A 140 8.88 14.81 0.04
CA ILE A 140 8.66 15.46 -1.26
C ILE A 140 8.23 16.92 -1.07
N GLU A 141 7.28 17.18 -0.17
CA GLU A 141 6.79 18.53 0.14
C GLU A 141 7.92 19.45 0.66
N SER A 142 8.78 18.91 1.55
CA SER A 142 9.90 19.65 2.14
C SER A 142 11.06 19.89 1.15
N GLY A 143 11.24 18.99 0.19
CA GLY A 143 12.24 19.12 -0.87
C GLY A 143 11.82 20.11 -1.97
N SER A 144 10.52 20.31 -2.17
CA SER A 144 9.99 21.24 -3.17
C SER A 144 10.02 22.72 -2.74
N GLN A 145 10.39 23.02 -1.49
CA GLN A 145 10.51 24.38 -0.93
C GLN A 145 11.95 24.95 -0.93
N ARG A 146 12.91 24.26 -1.56
CA ARG A 146 14.30 24.72 -1.72
C ARG A 146 14.61 25.01 -3.19
#